data_AF-A0A494VPJ3-F1
#
_entry.id   AF-A0A494VPJ3-F1
#
_cell.length_a   1.000
_cell.length_b   1.000
_cell.length_c   1.000
_cell.angle_alpha   90.00
_cell.angle_beta   90.00
_cell.angle_gamma   90.00
#
_symmetry.space_group_name_H-M   'P 1'
#
loop_
_entity.id
_entity.type
_entity.pdbx_description
1 polymer ?
#
loop_
_entity_poly.entity_id
_entity_poly.type
_entity_poly.pdbx_seq_one_letter_code
_entity_poly.pdbx_strand_id
1 'polypeptide(L)' 'MKNNNFESIFDAYQLVSGAKIKGKKHDEIFELGAYDAMKRGYVLYPLEHGVKFDDFSVMVSEKELKNNFLIEAVKQNIAA' A
#
# COMPACT_ATOMS: atom_id res chain seq x y z
N MET A 1 -14.04 16.73 2.85
CA MET A 1 -13.08 17.14 1.79
C MET A 1 -12.51 15.85 1.19
N LYS A 2 -12.59 15.64 -0.13
CA LYS A 2 -12.16 14.38 -0.76
C LYS A 2 -10.64 14.24 -0.62
N ASN A 3 -10.17 13.32 0.23
CA ASN A 3 -8.75 12.97 0.33
C ASN A 3 -8.34 12.25 -0.96
N ASN A 4 -7.93 13.03 -1.96
CA ASN A 4 -7.47 12.59 -3.27
C ASN A 4 -6.00 12.13 -3.26
N ASN A 5 -5.42 11.79 -2.11
CA ASN A 5 -3.99 11.50 -2.04
C ASN A 5 -3.66 10.05 -2.40
N PHE A 6 -4.42 9.37 -3.25
CA PHE A 6 -4.08 8.03 -3.72
C PHE A 6 -3.78 8.06 -5.22
N GLU A 7 -2.64 7.53 -5.61
CA GLU A 7 -2.15 7.53 -6.98
C GLU A 7 -1.83 6.11 -7.48
N SER A 8 -1.70 5.96 -8.79
CA SER A 8 -1.28 4.69 -9.38
C SER A 8 0.15 4.34 -8.96
N ILE A 9 0.38 3.07 -8.67
CA ILE A 9 1.72 2.54 -8.41
C ILE A 9 2.35 2.26 -9.78
N PHE A 10 3.38 3.04 -10.13
CA PHE A 10 4.13 2.86 -11.37
C PHE A 10 5.46 2.14 -11.11
N ASP A 11 6.07 2.40 -9.95
CA ASP A 11 7.40 1.90 -9.61
C ASP A 11 7.40 1.15 -8.27
N ALA A 12 8.30 0.15 -8.15
CA ALA A 12 8.55 -0.55 -6.91
C ALA A 12 9.15 0.36 -5.82
N TYR A 13 9.84 1.45 -6.17
CA TYR A 13 10.32 2.43 -5.19
C TYR A 13 9.19 3.12 -4.41
N GLN A 14 7.96 3.12 -4.93
CA GLN A 14 6.79 3.61 -4.19
C GLN A 14 6.34 2.62 -3.10
N LEU A 15 6.68 1.32 -3.23
CA LEU A 15 6.25 0.24 -2.35
C LEU A 15 7.09 0.16 -1.07
N VAL A 16 7.00 1.21 -0.25
CA VAL A 16 7.70 1.30 1.04
C VAL A 16 6.85 0.77 2.18
N SER A 17 7.48 0.11 3.16
CA SER A 17 6.77 -0.37 4.33
C SER A 17 6.14 0.81 5.12
N GLY A 18 4.91 0.62 5.60
CA GLY A 18 4.10 1.65 6.24
C GLY A 18 3.28 2.49 5.26
N ALA A 19 3.47 2.34 3.94
CA ALA A 19 2.63 3.03 2.97
C ALA A 19 1.18 2.54 3.05
N LYS A 20 0.23 3.46 2.99
CA LYS A 20 -1.18 3.09 2.87
C LYS A 20 -1.51 2.82 1.41
N ILE A 21 -2.18 1.72 1.13
CA ILE A 21 -2.70 1.40 -0.19
C ILE A 21 -4.19 1.10 -0.13
N LYS A 22 -4.88 1.26 -1.24
CA LYS A 22 -6.28 0.85 -1.37
C LYS A 22 -6.56 0.20 -2.71
N GLY A 23 -7.60 -0.61 -2.79
CA GLY A 23 -8.06 -1.18 -4.05
C GLY A 23 -8.51 -0.08 -5.03
N LYS A 24 -8.34 -0.30 -6.34
CA LYS A 24 -8.93 0.57 -7.37
C LYS A 24 -10.46 0.48 -7.43
N LYS A 25 -11.01 -0.65 -6.98
CA LYS A 25 -12.44 -0.98 -7.03
C LYS A 25 -13.12 -1.03 -5.65
N HIS A 26 -12.34 -0.95 -4.57
CA HIS A 26 -12.80 -1.11 -3.20
C HIS A 26 -12.15 -0.02 -2.33
N ASP A 27 -12.86 0.44 -1.31
CA ASP A 27 -12.37 1.52 -0.43
C ASP A 27 -11.61 1.03 0.81
N GLU A 28 -11.43 -0.28 0.94
CA GLU A 28 -10.60 -0.88 2.00
C GLU A 28 -9.16 -0.39 1.88
N ILE A 29 -8.60 0.04 3.02
CA ILE A 29 -7.23 0.52 3.13
C ILE A 29 -6.39 -0.56 3.81
N PHE A 30 -5.18 -0.74 3.30
CA PHE A 30 -4.18 -1.62 3.85
C PHE A 30 -2.89 -0.85 4.13
N GLU A 31 -2.17 -1.26 5.15
CA GLU A 31 -0.78 -0.87 5.37
C GLU A 31 0.14 -1.88 4.66
N LEU A 32 1.09 -1.37 3.88
CA LEU A 32 2.09 -2.17 3.18
C LEU A 32 3.18 -2.62 4.16
N GLY A 33 3.37 -3.92 4.28
CA GLY A 33 4.47 -4.54 5.01
C GLY A 33 5.76 -4.63 4.20
N ALA A 34 6.73 -5.37 4.74
CA ALA A 34 7.98 -5.64 4.05
C ALA A 34 7.77 -6.56 2.84
N TYR A 35 8.69 -6.44 1.87
CA TYR A 35 8.81 -7.40 0.78
C TYR A 35 9.37 -8.74 1.32
N ASP A 36 8.67 -9.84 1.02
CA ASP A 36 9.11 -11.20 1.29
C ASP A 36 9.68 -11.81 0.00
N ALA A 37 11.00 -11.98 -0.05
CA ALA A 37 11.70 -12.50 -1.22
C ALA A 37 11.40 -13.99 -1.47
N MET A 38 11.14 -14.78 -0.43
CA MET A 38 10.83 -16.19 -0.58
C MET A 38 9.47 -16.40 -1.24
N LYS A 39 8.52 -15.52 -0.91
CA LYS A 39 7.16 -15.57 -1.45
C LYS A 39 6.92 -14.60 -2.61
N ARG A 40 7.95 -13.81 -2.96
CA ARG A 40 7.99 -12.87 -4.10
C ARG A 40 6.84 -11.86 -4.09
N GLY A 41 6.54 -11.31 -2.91
CA GLY A 41 5.42 -10.40 -2.73
C GLY A 41 5.55 -9.51 -1.51
N TYR A 42 4.58 -8.64 -1.34
CA TYR A 42 4.45 -7.76 -0.20
C TYR A 42 3.34 -8.26 0.71
N VAL A 43 3.51 -8.05 2.01
CA VAL A 43 2.46 -8.31 2.99
C VAL A 43 1.57 -7.08 3.08
N LEU A 44 0.26 -7.27 3.15
CA LEU A 44 -0.73 -6.23 3.37
C LEU A 44 -1.45 -6.49 4.68
N TYR A 45 -1.54 -5.48 5.53
CA TYR A 45 -2.27 -5.52 6.78
C TYR A 45 -3.52 -4.65 6.66
N PRO A 46 -4.73 -5.16 6.96
CA PRO A 46 -5.92 -4.33 6.99
C PRO A 46 -5.73 -3.14 7.94
N LEU A 47 -6.15 -1.96 7.50
CA LEU A 47 -6.08 -0.72 8.27
C LEU A 47 -7.47 -0.08 8.34
N GLU A 48 -8.06 -0.06 9.53
CA GLU A 48 -9.38 0.51 9.76
C GLU A 48 -9.32 1.61 10.83
N HIS A 49 -9.81 2.81 10.52
CA HIS A 49 -9.77 3.97 11.43
C HIS A 49 -8.36 4.28 12.01
N GLY A 50 -7.29 3.93 11.27
CA GLY A 50 -5.90 4.11 11.70
C GLY A 50 -5.34 2.99 12.59
N VAL A 51 -6.12 1.94 12.85
CA VAL A 51 -5.70 0.75 13.57
C VAL A 51 -5.33 -0.33 12.58
N LYS A 52 -4.09 -0.84 12.68
CA LYS A 52 -3.61 -1.98 11.91
C LYS A 52 -4.01 -3.28 12.62
N PHE A 53 -4.48 -4.25 11.83
CA PHE A 53 -4.72 -5.61 12.31
C PHE A 53 -3.56 -6.51 11.89
N ASP A 54 -2.78 -6.99 12.86
CA ASP A 54 -1.64 -7.87 12.61
C ASP A 54 -2.01 -9.36 12.62
N ASP A 55 -3.20 -9.71 13.14
CA ASP A 55 -3.71 -11.10 13.19
C ASP A 55 -4.07 -11.64 11.80
N PHE A 56 -4.29 -10.75 10.83
CA PHE A 56 -4.63 -11.10 9.46
C PHE A 56 -3.74 -10.33 8.50
N SER A 57 -3.21 -11.04 7.52
CA SER A 57 -2.45 -10.41 6.45
C SER A 57 -2.69 -11.11 5.13
N VAL A 58 -2.56 -10.35 4.06
CA VAL A 58 -2.67 -10.85 2.69
C VAL A 58 -1.33 -10.68 2.01
N MET A 59 -0.89 -11.71 1.29
CA MET A 59 0.29 -11.62 0.47
C MET A 59 -0.09 -11.28 -0.97
N VAL A 60 0.53 -10.23 -1.51
CA VAL A 60 0.20 -9.72 -2.84
C VAL A 60 1.47 -9.51 -3.66
N SER A 61 1.45 -9.92 -4.91
CA SER A 61 2.58 -9.72 -5.81
C SER A 61 2.74 -8.25 -6.21
N GLU A 62 3.96 -7.83 -6.57
CA GLU A 62 4.19 -6.48 -7.12
C GLU A 62 3.30 -6.17 -8.34
N LYS A 63 3.12 -7.17 -9.20
CA LYS A 63 2.27 -7.05 -10.39
C LYS A 63 0.82 -6.77 -10.01
N GLU A 64 0.30 -7.43 -8.98
CA GLU A 64 -1.06 -7.17 -8.52
C GLU A 64 -1.20 -5.80 -7.86
N LEU A 65 -0.21 -5.37 -7.08
CA LEU A 65 -0.17 -4.02 -6.50
C LEU A 65 -0.29 -2.96 -7.60
N LYS A 66 0.57 -3.02 -8.62
CA LYS A 66 0.57 -2.06 -9.75
C LYS A 66 -0.76 -2.05 -10.51
N ASN A 67 -1.35 -3.22 -10.73
CA ASN A 67 -2.54 -3.35 -11.56
C ASN A 67 -3.84 -3.03 -10.81
N ASN A 68 -3.94 -3.39 -9.54
CA ASN A 68 -5.20 -3.42 -8.81
C ASN A 68 -5.28 -2.42 -7.65
N PHE A 69 -4.17 -1.82 -7.23
CA PHE A 69 -4.12 -0.93 -6.07
C PHE A 69 -3.67 0.48 -6.44
N LEU A 70 -3.97 1.41 -5.53
CA LEU A 70 -3.47 2.77 -5.49
C LEU A 70 -2.69 2.96 -4.19
N ILE A 71 -1.68 3.80 -4.19
CA ILE A 71 -0.83 4.09 -3.03
C ILE A 71 -1.01 5.53 -2.57
N GLU A 72 -0.94 5.74 -1.26
CA GLU A 72 -0.99 7.08 -0.67
C GLU A 72 0.23 7.88 -1.16
N ALA A 73 -0.04 9.00 -1.84
CA ALA A 73 0.97 9.94 -2.28
C ALA A 73 1.70 10.49 -1.06
N VAL A 74 2.90 9.97 -0.83
CA VAL A 74 3.81 10.52 0.16
C VAL A 74 4.27 11.86 -0.40
N LYS A 75 3.83 12.97 0.20
CA LYS A 75 4.51 14.25 0.00
C LYS A 75 5.93 14.05 0.53
N GLN A 76 6.86 13.68 -0.34
CA GLN A 76 8.27 13.82 -0.04
C GLN A 76 8.47 15.30 0.19
N ASN A 77 8.52 15.72 1.46
CA ASN A 77 9.15 16.96 1.83
C ASN A 77 10.61 16.77 1.44
N ILE A 78 10.95 17.13 0.20
CA ILE A 78 12.33 17.34 -0.22
C ILE A 78 12.79 18.48 0.69
N ALA A 79 13.47 18.13 1.78
CA ALA A 79 14.20 19.10 2.56
C ALA A 79 15.23 19.72 1.61
N ALA A 80 15.03 21.01 1.32
CA ALA A 80 15.91 21.81 0.49
C ALA A 80 17.24 22.08 1.19
#